data_AF-A0A1Q4V800-F1
#
_entry.id   AF-A0A1Q4V800-F1
#
_cell.length_a   1.000
_cell.length_b   1.000
_cell.length_c   1.000
_cell.angle_alpha   90.00
_cell.angle_beta   90.00
_cell.angle_gamma   90.00
#
_symmetry.space_group_name_H-M   'P 1'
#
loop_
_entity.id
_entity.type
_entity.pdbx_description
1 polymer ?
#
loop_
_entity_poly.entity_id
_entity_poly.type
_entity_poly.pdbx_seq_one_letter_code
_entity_poly.pdbx_strand_id
1 'polypeptide(L)'
;MVTGTPVTHDQNSPFPFRVTATCPDGTTLTGGGWRATPSDVLGVSSEYPDAGATTWTVELLPSFNATGTSTATVTAYALCLPTS
;
A
#
# COMPACT_ATOMS: atom_id res chain seq x y z
N MET A 1 4.79 -14.05 8.78
CA MET A 1 3.38 -13.77 8.47
C MET A 1 3.33 -12.64 7.44
N VAL A 2 2.39 -12.68 6.49
CA VAL A 2 2.14 -11.53 5.60
C VAL A 2 0.76 -10.99 5.92
N THR A 3 0.66 -9.71 6.28
CA THR A 3 -0.62 -9.01 6.42
C THR A 3 -0.84 -8.11 5.21
N GLY A 4 -2.09 -7.93 4.80
CA GLY A 4 -2.41 -7.05 3.69
C GLY A 4 -3.70 -6.29 3.92
N THR A 5 -3.67 -4.99 3.61
CA THR A 5 -4.83 -4.11 3.76
C THR A 5 -5.25 -3.58 2.40
N PRO A 6 -6.41 -4.00 1.87
CA PRO A 6 -6.94 -3.48 0.62
C PRO A 6 -7.61 -2.12 0.83
N VAL A 7 -7.32 -1.16 -0.05
CA VAL A 7 -7.98 0.13 -0.15
C VAL A 7 -8.41 0.32 -1.60
N THR A 8 -9.66 0.71 -1.79
CA THR A 8 -10.23 1.03 -3.09
C THR A 8 -10.12 2.53 -3.32
N HIS A 9 -9.51 2.94 -4.42
CA HIS A 9 -9.30 4.34 -4.75
C HIS A 9 -9.86 4.68 -6.15
N ASP A 10 -10.64 5.75 -6.21
CA ASP A 10 -11.06 6.35 -7.47
C ASP A 10 -9.87 7.06 -8.11
N GLN A 11 -9.46 6.59 -9.29
CA GLN A 11 -8.31 7.15 -10.02
C GLN A 11 -8.56 8.57 -10.53
N ASN A 12 -9.81 9.04 -10.53
CA ASN A 12 -10.14 10.43 -10.86
C ASN A 12 -9.92 11.40 -9.69
N SER A 13 -9.61 10.89 -8.50
CA SER A 13 -9.24 11.74 -7.38
C SER A 13 -7.91 12.45 -7.71
N PRO A 14 -7.87 13.80 -7.68
CA PRO A 14 -6.64 14.55 -7.96
C PRO A 14 -5.63 14.46 -6.80
N PHE A 15 -6.00 13.81 -5.69
CA PHE A 15 -5.20 13.75 -4.48
C PHE A 15 -4.45 12.43 -4.35
N PRO A 16 -3.19 12.46 -3.88
CA PRO A 16 -2.49 11.26 -3.51
C PRO A 16 -3.21 10.55 -2.36
N PHE A 17 -3.08 9.23 -2.32
CA PHE A 17 -3.64 8.42 -1.24
C PHE A 17 -2.59 7.49 -0.68
N ARG A 18 -2.84 7.04 0.56
CA ARG A 18 -1.94 6.19 1.31
C ARG A 18 -2.64 4.88 1.67
N VAL A 19 -1.91 3.78 1.56
CA VAL A 19 -2.35 2.46 2.01
C VAL A 19 -1.30 1.91 2.97
N THR A 20 -1.75 1.33 4.07
CA THR A 20 -0.88 0.83 5.14
C THR A 20 -1.18 -0.63 5.47
N ALA A 21 -0.14 -1.41 5.76
CA ALA A 21 -0.27 -2.76 6.28
C ALA A 21 0.47 -2.86 7.60
N THR A 22 -0.23 -3.26 8.66
CA THR A 22 0.31 -3.34 10.02
C THR A 22 0.56 -4.80 10.39
N CYS A 23 1.72 -5.04 10.99
CA CYS A 23 2.12 -6.30 11.59
C CYS A 23 1.42 -6.47 12.95
N PRO A 24 0.99 -7.69 13.29
CA PRO A 24 0.44 -7.97 14.61
C PRO A 24 1.50 -7.84 15.70
N ASP A 25 1.05 -7.62 16.93
CA ASP A 25 1.91 -7.56 18.11
C ASP A 25 2.78 -8.82 18.26
N GLY A 26 4.01 -8.65 18.75
CA GLY A 26 5.00 -9.73 18.86
C GLY A 26 5.67 -10.11 17.53
N THR A 27 5.51 -9.29 16.50
CA THR A 27 6.23 -9.43 15.22
C THR A 27 6.87 -8.11 14.79
N THR A 28 7.97 -8.20 14.05
CA THR A 28 8.68 -7.07 13.44
C THR A 28 8.53 -7.11 11.92
N LEU A 29 8.25 -5.96 11.34
CA LEU A 29 8.25 -5.71 9.92
C LEU A 29 9.68 -5.84 9.36
N THR A 30 9.86 -6.78 8.45
CA THR A 30 11.13 -7.02 7.77
C THR A 30 11.12 -6.59 6.31
N GLY A 31 9.93 -6.30 5.79
CA GLY A 31 9.73 -5.74 4.47
C GLY A 31 8.25 -5.52 4.22
N GLY A 32 7.94 -4.96 3.07
CA GLY A 32 6.58 -4.84 2.60
C GLY A 32 6.55 -4.63 1.10
N GLY A 33 5.38 -4.27 0.61
CA GLY A 33 5.16 -3.98 -0.79
C GLY A 33 3.71 -3.65 -1.04
N TRP A 34 3.31 -3.64 -2.30
CA TRP A 34 1.93 -3.39 -2.67
C TRP A 34 1.59 -4.10 -3.97
N ARG A 35 0.29 -4.26 -4.21
CA ARG A 35 -0.27 -4.65 -5.51
C ARG A 35 -1.48 -3.79 -5.81
N ALA A 36 -1.62 -3.37 -7.06
CA ALA A 36 -2.81 -2.70 -7.55
C ALA A 36 -3.53 -3.55 -8.60
N THR A 37 -4.84 -3.41 -8.67
CA THR A 37 -5.69 -3.98 -9.71
C THR A 37 -6.68 -2.91 -10.17
N PRO A 38 -6.60 -2.45 -11.43
CA PRO A 38 -5.57 -2.76 -12.43
C PRO A 38 -4.17 -2.26 -12.01
N SER A 39 -3.09 -2.89 -12.49
CA SER A 39 -1.70 -2.52 -12.15
C SER A 39 -1.21 -1.26 -12.85
N ASP A 40 -1.83 -0.91 -13.97
CA ASP A 40 -1.27 0.05 -14.94
C ASP A 40 -1.70 1.50 -14.66
N VAL A 41 -2.39 1.73 -13.54
CA VAL A 41 -3.11 2.97 -13.23
C VAL A 41 -2.50 3.76 -12.06
N LEU A 42 -1.36 3.36 -11.50
CA LEU A 42 -0.82 4.04 -10.32
C LEU A 42 0.69 4.28 -10.39
N GLY A 43 1.08 5.51 -10.05
CA GLY A 43 2.47 5.84 -9.76
C GLY A 43 2.74 5.68 -8.27
N VAL A 44 3.86 5.08 -7.90
CA VAL A 44 4.30 5.06 -6.49
C VAL A 44 5.09 6.33 -6.22
N SER A 45 4.66 7.10 -5.23
CA SER A 45 5.41 8.24 -4.70
C SER A 45 6.53 7.73 -3.79
N SER A 46 6.17 6.90 -2.81
CA SER A 46 7.10 6.39 -1.81
C SER A 46 6.54 5.16 -1.13
N GLU A 47 7.45 4.28 -0.70
CA GLU A 47 7.13 3.11 0.11
C GLU A 47 8.16 3.00 1.24
N TYR A 48 7.69 2.92 2.48
CA TYR A 48 8.57 2.95 3.65
C TYR A 48 7.93 2.28 4.87
N PRO A 49 8.76 1.68 5.74
CA PRO A 49 8.33 1.25 7.06
C PRO A 49 8.15 2.47 7.99
N ASP A 50 7.28 2.35 8.99
CA ASP A 50 7.24 3.29 10.11
C ASP A 50 8.49 3.17 11.00
N ALA A 51 8.70 4.17 11.86
CA ALA A 51 9.85 4.19 12.77
C ALA A 51 9.87 3.00 13.74
N GLY A 52 8.71 2.40 14.03
CA GLY A 52 8.59 1.22 14.88
C GLY A 52 8.85 -0.12 14.18
N ALA A 53 9.03 -0.13 12.85
CA ALA A 53 9.06 -1.36 12.05
C ALA A 53 7.87 -2.30 12.37
N THR A 54 6.67 -1.73 12.40
CA THR A 54 5.40 -2.42 12.61
C THR A 54 4.42 -2.20 11.47
N THR A 55 4.56 -1.13 10.69
CA THR A 55 3.61 -0.74 9.66
C THR A 55 4.34 -0.37 8.38
N TRP A 56 3.98 -1.05 7.28
CA TRP A 56 4.41 -0.67 5.94
C TRP A 56 3.46 0.35 5.36
N THR A 57 4.00 1.45 4.83
CA THR A 57 3.23 2.54 4.22
C THR A 57 3.58 2.64 2.75
N VAL A 58 2.55 2.76 1.90
CA VAL A 58 2.70 3.03 0.48
C VAL A 58 1.88 4.26 0.12
N GLU A 59 2.55 5.24 -0.47
CA GLU A 59 1.95 6.46 -1.00
C GLU A 59 1.89 6.40 -2.52
N LEU A 60 0.69 6.63 -3.04
CA LEU A 60 0.37 6.45 -4.45
C LEU A 60 -0.14 7.76 -5.02
N LEU A 61 0.29 8.04 -6.23
CA LEU A 61 -0.16 9.17 -7.03
C LEU A 61 -1.25 8.69 -7.99
N PRO A 62 -2.30 9.49 -8.19
CA PRO A 62 -3.31 9.19 -9.21
C PRO A 62 -2.67 9.19 -10.60
N SER A 63 -3.14 8.31 -11.50
CA SER A 63 -2.75 8.38 -12.91
C SER A 63 -3.59 9.42 -13.66
N PHE A 64 -2.94 10.47 -14.16
CA PHE A 64 -3.58 11.51 -14.96
C PHE A 64 -4.05 11.04 -16.36
N ASN A 65 -3.80 9.76 -16.71
CA ASN A 65 -4.13 9.17 -18.02
C ASN A 65 -5.20 8.07 -17.94
N ALA A 66 -5.86 7.86 -16.80
CA ALA A 66 -6.97 6.91 -16.71
C ALA A 66 -8.19 7.45 -17.48
N THR A 67 -8.34 7.07 -18.75
CA THR A 67 -9.56 7.39 -19.50
C THR A 67 -10.71 6.52 -18.99
N GLY A 68 -11.61 7.10 -18.19
CA GLY A 68 -12.86 6.46 -17.70
C GLY A 68 -12.96 6.36 -16.17
N THR A 69 -14.09 5.88 -15.65
CA THR A 69 -14.25 5.48 -14.23
C THR A 69 -13.45 4.21 -13.97
N SER A 70 -12.15 4.37 -13.77
CA SER A 70 -11.27 3.29 -13.35
C SER A 70 -11.10 3.39 -11.85
N THR A 71 -11.78 2.54 -11.09
CA THR A 71 -11.45 2.35 -9.69
C THR A 71 -10.29 1.37 -9.61
N ALA A 72 -9.23 1.69 -8.86
CA ALA A 72 -8.17 0.72 -8.58
C ALA A 72 -8.27 0.24 -7.14
N THR A 73 -8.16 -1.07 -6.95
CA THR A 73 -7.99 -1.67 -5.63
C THR A 73 -6.50 -1.86 -5.40
N VAL A 74 -5.99 -1.26 -4.34
CA VAL A 74 -4.59 -1.37 -3.94
C VAL A 74 -4.50 -2.05 -2.59
N THR A 75 -3.67 -3.07 -2.52
CA THR A 75 -3.38 -3.79 -1.28
C THR A 75 -1.93 -3.53 -0.91
N ALA A 76 -1.69 -2.86 0.21
CA ALA A 76 -0.37 -2.84 0.83
C ALA A 76 -0.15 -4.16 1.55
N TYR A 77 1.10 -4.65 1.57
CA TYR A 77 1.51 -5.86 2.27
C TYR A 77 2.65 -5.55 3.24
N ALA A 78 2.62 -6.21 4.39
CA ALA A 78 3.66 -6.18 5.40
C ALA A 78 4.15 -7.61 5.67
N LEU A 79 5.46 -7.82 5.58
CA LEU A 79 6.12 -9.07 5.92
C LEU A 79 6.63 -8.99 7.36
N CYS A 80 5.99 -9.76 8.23
CA CYS A 80 6.20 -9.73 9.67
C CYS A 80 6.88 -11.03 10.15
N LEU A 81 8.00 -10.91 10.86
CA LEU A 81 8.69 -12.02 11.50
C LEU A 81 8.56 -11.95 13.03
N PRO A 82 8.49 -13.07 13.75
CA PRO A 82 8.43 -13.05 15.22
C PRO A 82 9.65 -12.34 15.82
N THR A 83 9.42 -11.49 16.81
CA THR A 83 10.50 -10.96 17.66
C THR A 83 10.91 -12.05 18.63
N SER A 84 12.12 -12.59 18.46
CA SER A 84 12.66 -13.64 19.31
C SER A 84 13.06 -13.14 20.69
#